data_AF-M0CE16-F1
#
_entry.id   AF-M0CE16-F1
#
_cell.length_a   1.000
_cell.length_b   1.000
_cell.length_c   1.000
_cell.angle_alpha   90.00
_cell.angle_beta   90.00
_cell.angle_gamma   90.00
#
_symmetry.space_group_name_H-M   'P 1'
#
loop_
_entity.id
_entity.type
_entity.pdbx_description
1 polymer ?
#
loop_
_entity_poly.entity_id
_entity_poly.type
_entity_poly.pdbx_seq_one_letter_code
_entity_poly.pdbx_strand_id
1 'polypeptide(L)'
;MPRHGSLLLKSAGALLLAFIVLSVIATVVGIVLSVVATVVTAVATLAMLAVVVLAAVGLISLLRDDGGGGDLETEYGRDGARSSDDREERLRSQYVDGELSEAEFERELDRVLEDGHGRTDGLDARRSRDSTTTTDRSRLWDR
;
A
#
# COMPACT_ATOMS: atom_id res chain seq x y z
N MET A 1 -51.70 53.70 33.17
CA MET A 1 -50.33 53.19 33.41
C MET A 1 -49.96 52.19 32.29
N PRO A 2 -49.27 52.61 31.19
CA PRO A 2 -48.96 51.71 30.07
C PRO A 2 -47.46 51.59 29.73
N ARG A 3 -46.54 51.83 30.67
CA ARG A 3 -45.09 51.92 30.36
C ARG A 3 -44.34 50.58 30.31
N HIS A 4 -44.93 49.50 30.83
CA HIS A 4 -44.24 48.21 30.92
C HIS A 4 -44.29 47.40 29.62
N GLY A 5 -45.34 47.58 28.81
CA GLY A 5 -45.51 46.84 27.55
C GLY A 5 -44.47 47.19 26.47
N SER A 6 -44.06 48.45 26.36
CA SER A 6 -43.06 48.84 25.36
C SER A 6 -41.65 48.41 25.73
N LEU A 7 -41.32 48.30 27.02
CA LEU A 7 -40.04 47.81 27.50
C LEU A 7 -39.88 46.31 27.22
N LEU A 8 -40.94 45.53 27.45
CA LEU A 8 -40.97 44.09 27.14
C LEU A 8 -40.88 43.80 25.64
N LEU A 9 -41.59 44.59 24.82
CA LEU A 9 -41.52 44.42 23.36
C LEU A 9 -40.13 44.77 22.82
N LYS A 10 -39.49 45.79 23.38
CA LYS A 10 -38.16 46.25 22.97
C LYS A 10 -37.05 45.29 23.42
N SER A 11 -37.16 44.71 24.61
CA SER A 11 -36.23 43.67 25.08
C SER A 11 -36.41 42.34 24.34
N ALA A 12 -37.65 41.94 24.05
CA ALA A 12 -37.92 40.76 23.23
C ALA A 12 -37.36 40.91 21.81
N GLY A 13 -37.53 42.09 21.20
CA GLY A 13 -36.94 42.39 19.89
C GLY A 13 -35.41 42.38 19.91
N ALA A 14 -34.79 42.94 20.94
CA ALA A 14 -33.34 42.92 21.10
C ALA A 14 -32.79 41.49 21.29
N LEU A 15 -33.47 40.65 22.07
CA LEU A 15 -33.11 39.24 22.24
C LEU A 15 -33.23 38.45 20.94
N LEU A 16 -34.31 38.65 20.19
CA LEU A 16 -34.50 37.97 18.92
C LEU A 16 -33.44 38.38 17.90
N LEU A 17 -33.08 39.66 17.84
CA LEU A 17 -31.98 40.13 17.00
C LEU A 17 -30.63 39.54 17.43
N ALA A 18 -30.34 39.53 18.73
CA ALA A 18 -29.13 38.91 19.26
C ALA A 18 -29.07 37.40 18.94
N PHE A 19 -30.20 36.71 19.04
CA PHE A 19 -30.31 35.29 18.70
C PHE A 19 -30.05 35.03 17.22
N ILE A 20 -30.60 35.86 16.32
CA ILE A 20 -30.34 35.76 14.88
C ILE A 20 -28.85 35.97 14.59
N VAL A 21 -28.24 37.02 15.15
CA VAL A 21 -26.81 37.30 14.95
C VAL A 21 -25.96 36.14 15.48
N LEU A 22 -26.24 35.65 16.68
CA LEU A 22 -25.54 34.51 17.26
C LEU A 22 -25.71 33.25 16.42
N SER A 23 -26.93 33.00 15.91
CA SER A 23 -27.22 31.86 15.04
C SER A 23 -26.39 31.93 13.77
N VAL A 24 -26.29 33.10 13.12
CA VAL A 24 -25.48 33.27 11.92
C VAL A 24 -24.00 33.00 12.22
N ILE A 25 -23.48 33.53 13.33
CA ILE A 25 -22.09 33.28 13.76
C ILE A 25 -21.87 31.78 14.00
N ALA A 26 -22.80 31.13 14.73
CA ALA A 26 -22.73 29.71 15.01
C ALA A 26 -22.78 28.87 13.73
N THR A 27 -23.58 29.25 12.73
CA THR A 27 -23.61 28.58 11.43
C THR A 27 -22.28 28.72 10.70
N VAL A 28 -21.69 29.92 10.66
CA VAL A 28 -20.40 30.14 10.01
C VAL A 28 -19.30 29.31 10.69
N VAL A 29 -19.23 29.35 12.01
CA VAL A 29 -18.27 28.55 12.79
C VAL A 29 -18.53 27.05 12.55
N GLY A 30 -19.78 26.63 12.53
CA GLY A 30 -20.18 25.25 12.25
C GLY A 30 -19.73 24.77 10.87
N ILE A 31 -19.86 25.60 9.83
CA ILE A 31 -19.37 25.28 8.48
C ILE A 31 -17.85 25.11 8.48
N VAL A 32 -17.11 26.04 9.09
CA VAL A 32 -15.65 25.97 9.15
C VAL A 32 -15.20 24.72 9.90
N LEU A 33 -15.79 24.44 11.07
CA LEU A 33 -15.50 23.24 11.84
C LEU A 33 -15.88 21.97 11.10
N SER A 34 -16.98 21.98 10.34
CA SER A 34 -17.40 20.85 9.51
C SER A 34 -16.33 20.53 8.46
N VAL A 35 -15.80 21.53 7.76
CA VAL A 35 -14.76 21.32 6.75
C VAL A 35 -13.51 20.71 7.39
N VAL A 36 -13.06 21.26 8.51
CA VAL A 36 -11.90 20.74 9.25
C VAL A 36 -12.15 19.29 9.70
N ALA A 37 -13.33 19.02 10.27
CA ALA A 37 -13.70 17.67 10.71
C ALA A 37 -13.74 16.68 9.53
N THR A 38 -14.26 17.08 8.37
CA THR A 38 -14.25 16.25 7.16
C THR A 38 -12.83 15.93 6.72
N VAL A 39 -11.93 16.90 6.68
CA VAL A 39 -10.52 16.66 6.30
C VAL A 39 -9.84 15.74 7.30
N VAL A 40 -9.99 15.98 8.60
CA VAL A 40 -9.42 15.13 9.66
C VAL A 40 -9.98 13.71 9.56
N THR A 41 -11.28 13.56 9.35
CA THR A 41 -11.92 12.25 9.20
C THR A 41 -11.42 11.54 7.95
N ALA A 42 -11.28 12.25 6.83
CA ALA A 42 -10.74 11.68 5.60
C ALA A 42 -9.31 11.17 5.81
N VAL A 43 -8.43 11.98 6.41
CA VAL A 43 -7.06 11.57 6.75
C VAL A 43 -7.04 10.38 7.70
N ALA A 44 -7.88 10.40 8.75
CA ALA A 44 -7.98 9.31 9.71
C ALA A 44 -8.47 8.01 9.05
N THR A 45 -9.48 8.09 8.18
CA THR A 45 -9.97 6.92 7.44
C THR A 45 -8.92 6.35 6.51
N LEU A 46 -8.15 7.21 5.83
CA LEU A 46 -7.07 6.80 4.94
C LEU A 46 -5.91 6.16 5.72
N ALA A 47 -5.55 6.74 6.87
CA ALA A 47 -4.56 6.16 7.78
C ALA A 47 -5.03 4.79 8.30
N MET A 48 -6.30 4.68 8.71
CA MET A 48 -6.86 3.42 9.19
C MET A 48 -6.90 2.36 8.08
N LEU A 49 -7.23 2.75 6.85
CA LEU A 49 -7.18 1.87 5.69
C LEU A 49 -5.74 1.40 5.42
N ALA A 50 -4.76 2.30 5.47
CA ALA A 50 -3.35 1.95 5.31
C ALA A 50 -2.89 0.95 6.38
N VAL A 51 -3.29 1.13 7.65
CA VAL A 51 -3.02 0.18 8.74
C VAL A 51 -3.67 -1.18 8.46
N VAL A 52 -4.92 -1.22 7.99
CA VAL A 52 -5.60 -2.48 7.64
C VAL A 52 -4.90 -3.19 6.49
N VAL A 53 -4.49 -2.47 5.44
CA VAL A 53 -3.72 -3.04 4.33
C VAL A 53 -2.39 -3.58 4.82
N LEU A 54 -1.66 -2.81 5.64
CA LEU A 54 -0.39 -3.25 6.20
C LEU A 54 -0.57 -4.50 7.08
N ALA A 55 -1.62 -4.54 7.90
CA ALA A 55 -1.95 -5.70 8.72
C ALA A 55 -2.30 -6.93 7.87
N ALA A 56 -3.04 -6.74 6.78
CA ALA A 56 -3.37 -7.81 5.85
C ALA A 56 -2.12 -8.35 5.15
N VAL A 57 -1.23 -7.47 4.66
CA VAL A 57 0.05 -7.86 4.06
C VAL A 57 0.93 -8.57 5.07
N GLY A 58 1.04 -8.04 6.29
CA GLY A 58 1.80 -8.67 7.38
C GLY A 58 1.25 -10.05 7.72
N LEU A 59 -0.07 -10.20 7.82
CA LEU A 59 -0.71 -11.48 8.07
C LEU A 59 -0.45 -12.47 6.93
N ILE A 60 -0.59 -12.05 5.67
CA ILE A 60 -0.26 -12.88 4.50
C ILE A 60 1.22 -13.28 4.52
N SER A 61 2.12 -12.35 4.87
CA SER A 61 3.55 -12.64 5.00
C SER A 61 3.81 -13.69 6.08
N LEU A 62 3.18 -13.58 7.25
CA LEU A 62 3.30 -14.56 8.33
C LEU A 62 2.75 -15.94 7.91
N LEU A 63 1.58 -15.99 7.27
CA LEU A 63 1.05 -17.26 6.75
C LEU A 63 1.92 -17.86 5.63
N ARG A 64 2.67 -17.04 4.89
CA ARG A 64 3.62 -17.49 3.87
C ARG A 64 4.94 -17.96 4.51
N ASP A 65 5.37 -17.29 5.58
CA ASP A 65 6.57 -17.59 6.36
C ASP A 65 6.36 -18.76 7.35
N ASP A 66 5.13 -19.14 7.69
CA ASP A 66 4.84 -20.43 8.35
C ASP A 66 5.18 -21.65 7.43
N GLY A 67 5.44 -21.39 6.14
CA GLY A 67 6.10 -22.33 5.22
C GLY A 67 7.63 -22.18 5.14
N GLY A 68 8.22 -21.21 5.86
CA GLY A 68 9.61 -20.79 5.70
C GLY A 68 10.11 -19.91 6.84
N GLY A 69 10.17 -20.46 8.06
CA GLY A 69 11.10 -20.14 9.14
C GLY A 69 11.43 -18.67 9.39
N GLY A 70 10.94 -18.15 10.53
CA GLY A 70 11.51 -16.95 11.11
C GLY A 70 13.01 -17.11 11.39
N ASP A 71 13.81 -16.13 10.96
CA ASP A 71 14.71 -15.46 11.87
C ASP A 71 15.26 -14.17 11.24
N LEU A 72 15.52 -13.24 12.14
CA LEU A 72 16.21 -11.99 11.91
C LEU A 72 17.64 -12.26 11.40
N GLU A 73 18.13 -11.36 10.55
CA GLU A 73 19.54 -11.21 10.17
C GLU A 73 20.24 -12.42 9.54
N THR A 74 20.22 -12.48 8.21
CA THR A 74 21.43 -12.85 7.44
C THR A 74 21.47 -12.06 6.14
N GLU A 75 22.11 -10.90 6.23
CA GLU A 75 22.98 -10.35 5.19
C GLU A 75 23.74 -11.49 4.49
N TYR A 76 23.34 -11.87 3.27
CA TYR A 76 24.11 -12.56 2.21
C TYR A 76 23.10 -13.13 1.20
N GLY A 77 22.74 -12.36 0.17
CA GLY A 77 21.91 -12.85 -0.96
C GLY A 77 20.85 -11.91 -1.52
N ARG A 78 20.72 -10.67 -1.01
CA ARG A 78 19.68 -9.71 -1.41
C ARG A 78 20.15 -8.63 -2.42
N ASP A 79 21.32 -8.77 -3.01
CA ASP A 79 21.79 -7.80 -4.02
C ASP A 79 21.19 -8.05 -5.42
N GLY A 80 20.69 -9.27 -5.69
CA GLY A 80 20.05 -9.61 -6.96
C GLY A 80 18.63 -9.04 -7.09
N ALA A 81 17.77 -9.33 -6.12
CA ALA A 81 16.35 -8.96 -6.17
C ALA A 81 16.11 -7.44 -6.01
N ARG A 82 16.80 -6.80 -5.05
CA ARG A 82 16.73 -5.33 -4.90
C ARG A 82 17.15 -4.59 -6.17
N SER A 83 18.20 -5.09 -6.86
CA SER A 83 18.65 -4.47 -8.10
C SER A 83 17.65 -4.55 -9.26
N SER A 84 16.72 -5.51 -9.21
CA SER A 84 15.63 -5.64 -10.19
C SER A 84 14.50 -4.68 -9.84
N ASP A 85 14.07 -4.68 -8.57
CA ASP A 85 13.04 -3.76 -8.06
C ASP A 85 13.46 -2.29 -8.27
N ASP A 86 14.71 -1.96 -7.95
CA ASP A 86 15.28 -0.63 -8.16
C ASP A 86 15.35 -0.26 -9.66
N ARG A 87 15.49 -1.24 -10.56
CA ARG A 87 15.50 -1.01 -12.02
C ARG A 87 14.10 -0.75 -12.55
N GLU A 88 13.12 -1.52 -12.11
CA GLU A 88 11.70 -1.35 -12.45
C GLU A 88 11.18 0.02 -11.99
N GLU A 89 11.54 0.43 -10.76
CA GLU A 89 11.10 1.71 -10.20
C GLU A 89 11.67 2.91 -10.98
N ARG A 90 12.91 2.81 -11.48
CA ARG A 90 13.50 3.84 -12.36
C ARG A 90 12.82 3.94 -13.72
N LEU A 91 12.49 2.80 -14.34
CA LEU A 91 11.77 2.80 -15.62
C LEU A 91 10.38 3.43 -15.49
N ARG A 92 9.69 3.16 -14.36
CA ARG A 92 8.40 3.77 -14.06
C ARG A 92 8.49 5.28 -13.89
N SER A 93 9.54 5.77 -13.22
CA SER A 93 9.77 7.20 -13.05
C SER A 93 9.96 7.91 -14.40
N GLN A 94 10.72 7.31 -15.32
CA GLN A 94 11.00 7.88 -16.64
C GLN A 94 9.78 7.90 -17.57
N TYR A 95 8.90 6.90 -17.47
CA TYR A 95 7.62 6.90 -18.18
C TYR A 95 6.69 8.03 -17.69
N VAL A 96 6.61 8.24 -16.36
CA VAL A 96 5.77 9.30 -15.77
C VAL A 96 6.28 10.70 -16.12
N ASP A 97 7.60 10.89 -16.16
CA ASP A 97 8.21 12.14 -16.62
C ASP A 97 8.09 12.35 -18.15
N GLY A 98 7.59 11.35 -18.88
CA GLY A 98 7.41 11.41 -20.33
C GLY A 98 8.72 11.28 -21.12
N GLU A 99 9.81 10.88 -20.47
CA GLU A 99 11.10 10.60 -21.10
C GLU A 99 11.08 9.28 -21.89
N LEU A 100 10.17 8.37 -21.55
CA LEU A 100 10.00 7.08 -22.20
C LEU A 100 8.60 6.95 -22.81
N SER A 101 8.52 6.52 -24.07
CA SER A 101 7.23 6.23 -24.71
C SER A 101 6.64 4.91 -24.21
N GLU A 102 5.31 4.76 -24.27
CA GLU A 102 4.61 3.53 -23.83
C GLU A 102 5.20 2.26 -24.46
N ALA A 103 5.46 2.28 -25.76
CA ALA A 103 5.98 1.12 -26.49
C ALA A 103 7.44 0.77 -26.13
N GLU A 104 8.20 1.74 -25.63
CA GLU A 104 9.56 1.53 -25.12
C GLU A 104 9.53 1.05 -23.67
N PHE A 105 8.61 1.59 -22.86
CA PHE A 105 8.37 1.14 -21.50
C PHE A 105 8.00 -0.34 -21.43
N GLU A 106 7.01 -0.78 -22.22
CA GLU A 106 6.59 -2.18 -22.24
C GLU A 106 7.74 -3.12 -22.64
N ARG A 107 8.54 -2.72 -23.63
CA ARG A 107 9.66 -3.54 -24.13
C ARG A 107 10.80 -3.66 -23.11
N GLU A 108 11.08 -2.58 -22.39
CA GLU A 108 12.14 -2.58 -21.38
C GLU A 108 11.68 -3.24 -20.08
N LEU A 109 10.41 -3.08 -19.71
CA LEU A 109 9.80 -3.76 -18.57
C LEU A 109 9.81 -5.28 -18.75
N ASP A 110 9.44 -5.77 -19.94
CA ASP A 110 9.47 -7.21 -20.26
C ASP A 110 10.88 -7.79 -20.10
N ARG A 111 11.91 -7.05 -20.55
CA ARG A 111 13.32 -7.44 -20.38
C ARG A 111 13.75 -7.50 -18.91
N VAL A 112 13.36 -6.51 -18.11
CA VAL A 112 13.72 -6.47 -16.68
C VAL A 112 13.02 -7.57 -15.90
N LEU A 113 11.75 -7.87 -16.22
CA LEU A 113 11.00 -8.97 -15.62
C LEU A 113 11.58 -10.34 -15.99
N GLU A 114 11.99 -10.54 -17.24
CA GLU A 114 12.66 -11.77 -17.70
C GLU A 114 14.01 -11.97 -16.99
N ASP A 115 14.82 -10.91 -16.86
CA ASP A 115 16.10 -10.94 -16.14
C ASP A 115 15.94 -11.19 -14.63
N GLY A 116 14.86 -10.68 -14.03
CA GLY A 116 14.52 -10.85 -12.62
C GLY A 116 14.03 -12.26 -12.27
N HIS A 117 13.32 -12.93 -13.20
CA HIS A 117 12.80 -14.29 -13.02
C HIS A 117 13.75 -15.39 -13.55
N GLY A 118 14.66 -15.06 -14.48
CA GLY A 118 15.53 -16.04 -15.15
C GLY A 118 16.64 -16.67 -14.29
N ARG A 119 16.86 -16.24 -13.04
CA ARG A 119 17.89 -16.84 -12.15
C ARG A 119 17.40 -17.91 -11.19
N THR A 120 16.09 -18.03 -10.94
CA THR A 120 15.55 -19.03 -10.00
C THR A 120 15.21 -20.36 -10.66
N ASP A 121 14.94 -20.38 -11.96
CA ASP A 121 14.51 -21.59 -12.68
C ASP A 121 15.66 -22.53 -13.11
N GLY A 122 16.91 -22.18 -12.79
CA GLY A 122 18.08 -22.98 -13.14
C GLY A 122 18.36 -24.20 -12.24
N LEU A 123 17.62 -24.39 -11.13
CA LEU A 123 17.94 -25.41 -10.14
C LEU A 123 17.28 -26.78 -10.39
N ASP A 124 16.33 -26.90 -11.31
CA ASP A 124 15.68 -28.19 -11.63
C ASP A 124 16.32 -28.94 -12.81
N ALA A 125 17.14 -28.28 -13.63
CA ALA A 125 17.73 -28.91 -14.82
C ALA A 125 18.91 -29.85 -14.51
N ARG A 126 19.43 -29.88 -13.26
CA ARG A 126 20.59 -30.69 -12.88
C ARG A 126 20.26 -32.02 -12.20
N ARG A 127 18.98 -32.28 -11.84
CA ARG A 127 18.58 -33.53 -11.18
C ARG A 127 18.23 -34.68 -12.15
N SER A 128 18.05 -34.37 -13.44
CA SER A 128 17.68 -35.39 -14.45
C SER A 128 18.86 -36.00 -15.21
N ARG A 129 20.11 -35.71 -14.82
CA ARG A 129 21.30 -36.22 -15.53
C ARG A 129 22.06 -37.32 -14.76
N ASP A 130 21.57 -37.75 -13.60
CA ASP A 130 22.28 -38.71 -12.71
C ASP A 130 21.44 -39.92 -12.29
N SER A 131 20.47 -40.34 -13.12
CA SER A 131 19.62 -41.52 -12.86
C SER A 131 19.76 -42.62 -13.92
N THR A 132 20.90 -42.69 -14.59
CA THR A 132 21.26 -43.81 -15.48
C THR A 132 22.62 -44.40 -15.12
N THR A 133 22.83 -44.69 -13.82
CA THR A 133 23.73 -45.78 -13.43
C THR A 133 22.85 -46.98 -13.08
N THR A 134 22.35 -47.63 -14.12
CA THR A 134 21.75 -48.97 -14.02
C THR A 134 22.83 -49.93 -13.55
N THR A 135 22.66 -50.36 -12.31
CA THR A 135 23.29 -51.52 -11.67
C THR A 135 23.29 -52.74 -12.59
N ASP A 136 24.38 -52.94 -13.34
CA ASP A 136 24.69 -54.22 -13.98
C ASP A 136 25.37 -55.12 -12.93
N ARG A 137 24.53 -55.75 -12.11
CA ARG A 137 24.94 -56.71 -11.06
C ARG A 137 24.25 -58.05 -11.33
N SER A 138 24.59 -58.72 -12.44
CA SER A 138 24.04 -60.07 -12.70
C SER A 138 24.95 -61.05 -13.47
N ARG A 139 26.27 -60.79 -13.62
CA ARG A 139 27.16 -61.67 -14.42
C ARG A 139 28.33 -62.31 -13.67
N LEU A 140 28.18 -62.66 -12.40
CA LEU A 140 29.22 -63.35 -11.62
C LEU A 140 28.77 -64.72 -11.06
N TRP A 141 27.81 -65.38 -11.71
CA TRP A 141 27.37 -66.72 -11.36
C TRP A 141 27.24 -67.58 -12.61
N ASP A 142 28.32 -67.70 -13.39
CA ASP A 142 28.45 -68.84 -14.33
C ASP A 142 29.89 -68.96 -14.83
N ARG A 143 30.74 -69.67 -14.07
CA ARG A 143 31.77 -70.57 -14.60
C ARG A 143 32.50 -71.33 -13.49
#